data_AF-A0A7Z9QVZ6-F1
#
_entry.id   AF-A0A7Z9QVZ6-F1
#
_cell.length_a   1.000
_cell.length_b   1.000
_cell.length_c   1.000
_cell.angle_alpha   90.00
_cell.angle_beta   90.00
_cell.angle_gamma   90.00
#
_symmetry.space_group_name_H-M   'P 1'
#
loop_
_entity.id
_entity.type
_entity.pdbx_description
1 polymer ?
#
loop_
_entity_poly.entity_id
_entity_poly.type
_entity_poly.pdbx_seq_one_letter_code
_entity_poly.pdbx_strand_id
1 'polypeptide(L)'
;MAVRGNWIRFIIGTCTPGGWPWHVDHAGPNVLPLRRLRINATIPVLRAAIEQALKAEPQQRDNRLWINDLTDMTRTYLGFVSDRHLLKVYDAFKAQDEATFDREAVTALAPVEMLVRLLATHDDHSPTEQIKKVMAVPGTNSGTPEMIRQNCIVFSFYNGRDVTEQVRDANLPILRNTIDTYRQWMKESKLEIRFSEV
;
A
#
# COMPACT_ATOMS: atom_id res chain seq x y z
N MET A 1 -7.15 32.94 -7.46
CA MET A 1 -6.26 32.20 -8.41
C MET A 1 -5.71 31.00 -7.66
N ALA A 2 -6.42 29.87 -7.64
CA ALA A 2 -6.25 28.74 -8.57
C ALA A 2 -4.86 28.08 -8.46
N VAL A 3 -4.64 27.28 -7.41
CA VAL A 3 -3.63 26.22 -7.43
C VAL A 3 -4.31 24.98 -8.00
N ARG A 4 -3.94 24.69 -9.25
CA ARG A 4 -4.37 23.53 -10.02
C ARG A 4 -3.62 22.28 -9.54
N GLY A 5 -4.37 21.18 -9.43
CA GLY A 5 -3.95 19.85 -9.88
C GLY A 5 -2.88 19.12 -9.07
N ASN A 6 -3.30 18.14 -8.28
CA ASN A 6 -2.56 16.88 -8.19
C ASN A 6 -3.55 15.73 -8.01
N TRP A 7 -3.99 15.21 -9.15
CA TRP A 7 -4.82 14.01 -9.22
C TRP A 7 -3.92 12.77 -9.18
N ILE A 8 -4.21 11.89 -8.22
CA ILE A 8 -4.07 10.42 -8.30
C ILE A 8 -2.64 9.85 -8.42
N ARG A 9 -2.07 9.46 -7.27
CA ARG A 9 -1.09 8.35 -7.15
C ARG A 9 -1.58 7.44 -6.03
N PHE A 10 -2.13 6.27 -6.34
CA PHE A 10 -2.64 5.35 -5.33
C PHE A 10 -2.45 3.91 -5.80
N ILE A 11 -1.42 3.28 -5.24
CA ILE A 11 -1.27 1.88 -4.81
C ILE A 11 0.03 1.95 -4.00
N ILE A 12 -0.09 1.83 -2.67
CA ILE A 12 0.98 1.64 -1.65
C ILE A 12 2.05 2.76 -1.54
N GLY A 13 2.08 3.70 -2.49
CA GLY A 13 2.77 4.99 -2.42
C GLY A 13 2.06 6.07 -1.59
N THR A 14 1.02 5.73 -0.83
CA THR A 14 0.40 6.66 0.16
C THR A 14 0.46 6.13 1.58
N CYS A 15 1.40 5.23 1.89
CA CYS A 15 1.84 4.99 3.27
C CYS A 15 2.57 6.20 3.88
N THR A 16 2.27 7.43 3.43
CA THR A 16 2.62 8.65 4.14
C THR A 16 1.86 8.69 5.47
N PRO A 17 2.44 9.27 6.53
CA PRO A 17 1.71 9.80 7.68
C PRO A 17 0.75 10.95 7.31
N GLY A 18 0.13 10.91 6.11
CA GLY A 18 -0.72 11.95 5.53
C GLY A 18 -1.71 11.46 4.45
N GLY A 19 -1.60 10.21 3.97
CA GLY A 19 -2.38 9.68 2.83
C GLY A 19 -3.28 8.49 3.17
N TRP A 20 -3.23 8.01 4.40
CA TRP A 20 -4.18 7.06 4.93
C TRP A 20 -5.55 7.70 5.16
N PRO A 21 -6.67 6.94 5.16
CA PRO A 21 -8.02 7.43 5.45
C PRO A 21 -8.10 8.36 6.67
N TRP A 22 -7.22 8.12 7.65
CA TRP A 22 -7.14 8.82 8.91
C TRP A 22 -6.58 10.25 8.84
N HIS A 23 -5.88 10.60 7.77
CA HIS A 23 -5.45 11.98 7.49
C HIS A 23 -6.41 12.72 6.54
N VAL A 24 -7.43 12.01 6.05
CA VAL A 24 -8.37 12.52 5.06
C VAL A 24 -9.45 13.39 5.68
N ASP A 25 -9.65 13.33 7.00
CA ASP A 25 -10.53 14.27 7.71
C ASP A 25 -10.07 15.73 7.54
N HIS A 26 -8.79 15.96 7.20
CA HIS A 26 -8.25 17.29 6.86
C HIS A 26 -8.16 17.57 5.36
N ALA A 27 -8.38 16.55 4.51
CA ALA A 27 -8.28 16.68 3.05
C ALA A 27 -9.58 17.18 2.39
N GLY A 28 -10.60 17.51 3.19
CA GLY A 28 -11.89 18.02 2.76
C GLY A 28 -12.96 16.93 2.62
N PRO A 29 -14.25 17.32 2.69
CA PRO A 29 -15.39 16.40 2.88
C PRO A 29 -15.59 15.38 1.74
N ASN A 30 -14.97 15.58 0.58
CA ASN A 30 -15.21 14.78 -0.62
C ASN A 30 -14.18 13.67 -0.87
N VAL A 31 -13.09 13.60 -0.12
CA VAL A 31 -11.98 12.69 -0.47
C VAL A 31 -12.28 11.23 -0.10
N LEU A 32 -12.87 10.96 1.08
CA LEU A 32 -13.27 9.60 1.46
C LEU A 32 -14.38 9.01 0.57
N PRO A 33 -15.47 9.75 0.24
CA PRO A 33 -16.50 9.26 -0.68
C PRO A 33 -15.95 8.89 -2.07
N LEU A 34 -15.13 9.77 -2.66
CA LEU A 34 -14.54 9.51 -3.98
C LEU A 34 -13.58 8.31 -3.96
N ARG A 35 -12.81 8.15 -2.87
CA ARG A 35 -11.94 6.99 -2.67
C ARG A 35 -12.74 5.69 -2.60
N ARG A 36 -13.84 5.65 -1.85
CA ARG A 36 -14.74 4.49 -1.75
C ARG A 36 -15.33 4.10 -3.11
N LEU A 37 -15.83 5.08 -3.86
CA LEU A 37 -16.37 4.85 -5.20
C LEU A 37 -15.33 4.22 -6.12
N ARG A 38 -14.11 4.79 -6.15
CA ARG A 38 -13.03 4.28 -6.99
C ARG A 38 -12.58 2.87 -6.59
N ILE A 39 -12.42 2.60 -5.29
CA ILE A 39 -12.04 1.27 -4.79
C ILE A 39 -13.09 0.22 -5.22
N ASN A 40 -14.37 0.52 -4.97
CA ASN A 40 -15.45 -0.42 -5.27
C ASN A 40 -15.62 -0.67 -6.77
N ALA A 41 -15.37 0.33 -7.61
CA ALA A 41 -15.38 0.17 -9.06
C ALA A 41 -14.15 -0.58 -9.60
N THR A 42 -12.97 -0.37 -9.01
CA THR A 42 -11.71 -0.91 -9.54
C THR A 42 -11.48 -2.39 -9.18
N ILE A 43 -11.86 -2.82 -7.97
CA ILE A 43 -11.60 -4.20 -7.51
C ILE A 43 -12.18 -5.27 -8.46
N PRO A 44 -13.47 -5.20 -8.88
CA PRO A 44 -14.04 -6.20 -9.79
C PRO A 44 -13.35 -6.22 -11.16
N VAL A 45 -12.98 -5.03 -11.68
CA VAL A 45 -12.31 -4.90 -12.99
C VAL A 45 -10.92 -5.55 -12.95
N LEU A 46 -10.12 -5.24 -11.93
CA LEU A 46 -8.79 -5.84 -11.78
C LEU A 46 -8.87 -7.34 -11.53
N ARG A 47 -9.83 -7.79 -10.72
CA ARG A 47 -10.06 -9.22 -10.50
C ARG A 47 -10.31 -9.94 -11.82
N ALA A 48 -11.26 -9.44 -12.63
CA ALA A 48 -11.59 -10.05 -13.92
C ALA A 48 -10.39 -10.03 -14.89
N ALA A 49 -9.61 -8.94 -14.90
CA ALA A 49 -8.40 -8.85 -15.72
C ALA A 49 -7.34 -9.88 -15.31
N ILE A 50 -7.09 -10.05 -14.01
CA ILE A 50 -6.15 -11.04 -13.47
C ILE A 50 -6.65 -12.46 -13.78
N GLU A 51 -7.92 -12.75 -13.54
CA GLU A 51 -8.52 -14.05 -13.87
C GLU A 51 -8.38 -14.39 -15.36
N GLN A 52 -8.55 -13.39 -16.23
CA GLN A 52 -8.36 -13.59 -17.67
C GLN A 52 -6.89 -13.78 -18.04
N ALA A 53 -5.97 -13.03 -17.42
CA ALA A 53 -4.54 -13.19 -17.63
C ALA A 53 -4.04 -14.58 -17.20
N LEU A 54 -4.53 -15.10 -16.07
CA LEU A 54 -4.20 -16.43 -15.56
C LEU A 54 -4.66 -17.56 -16.49
N LYS A 55 -5.78 -17.40 -17.22
CA LYS A 55 -6.18 -18.40 -18.23
C LYS A 55 -5.18 -18.54 -19.38
N ALA A 56 -4.38 -17.52 -19.64
CA ALA A 56 -3.33 -17.55 -20.66
C ALA A 56 -2.00 -18.13 -20.14
N GLU A 57 -1.90 -18.46 -18.84
CA GLU A 57 -0.69 -19.01 -18.23
C GLU A 57 -0.09 -20.19 -19.00
N PRO A 58 -0.86 -21.20 -19.47
CA PRO A 58 -0.27 -22.35 -20.16
C PRO A 58 0.53 -21.98 -21.41
N GLN A 59 0.17 -20.87 -22.08
CA GLN A 59 0.85 -20.37 -23.28
C GLN A 59 1.86 -19.24 -22.99
N GLN A 60 1.80 -18.62 -21.80
CA GLN A 60 2.54 -17.39 -21.49
C GLN A 60 3.50 -17.52 -20.30
N ARG A 61 3.54 -18.66 -19.60
CA ARG A 61 4.35 -18.85 -18.39
C ARG A 61 5.84 -18.53 -18.54
N ASP A 62 6.38 -18.65 -19.75
CA ASP A 62 7.80 -18.40 -20.06
C ASP A 62 8.02 -16.98 -20.65
N ASN A 63 6.95 -16.22 -20.86
CA ASN A 63 7.01 -14.85 -21.36
C ASN A 63 7.19 -13.85 -20.21
N ARG A 64 8.40 -13.30 -20.09
CA ARG A 64 8.76 -12.33 -19.05
C ARG A 64 7.86 -11.08 -19.02
N LEU A 65 7.37 -10.60 -20.16
CA LEU A 65 6.47 -9.45 -20.20
C LEU A 65 5.12 -9.76 -19.58
N TRP A 66 4.56 -10.95 -19.86
CA TRP A 66 3.31 -11.41 -19.26
C TRP A 66 3.44 -11.56 -17.75
N ILE A 67 4.54 -12.14 -17.26
CA ILE A 67 4.82 -12.27 -15.83
C ILE A 67 4.84 -10.88 -15.16
N ASN A 68 5.56 -9.92 -15.75
CA ASN A 68 5.66 -8.56 -15.22
C ASN A 68 4.28 -7.88 -15.16
N ASP A 69 3.51 -7.94 -16.25
CA ASP A 69 2.17 -7.34 -16.31
C ASP A 69 1.22 -7.97 -15.29
N LEU A 70 1.28 -9.31 -15.14
CA LEU A 70 0.49 -10.03 -14.15
C LEU A 70 0.86 -9.63 -12.72
N THR A 71 2.16 -9.49 -12.43
CA THR A 71 2.66 -9.02 -11.13
C THR A 71 2.18 -7.60 -10.85
N ASP A 72 2.26 -6.69 -11.83
CA ASP A 72 1.82 -5.30 -11.69
C ASP A 72 0.31 -5.18 -11.44
N MET A 73 -0.50 -5.92 -12.19
CA MET A 73 -1.95 -5.98 -11.97
C MET A 73 -2.29 -6.57 -10.60
N THR A 74 -1.60 -7.64 -10.20
CA THR A 74 -1.85 -8.33 -8.93
C THR A 74 -1.47 -7.44 -7.75
N ARG A 75 -0.32 -6.77 -7.81
CA ARG A 75 0.09 -5.77 -6.80
C ARG A 75 -0.96 -4.68 -6.65
N THR A 76 -1.41 -4.13 -7.77
CA THR A 76 -2.46 -3.09 -7.84
C THR A 76 -3.74 -3.57 -7.16
N TYR A 77 -4.19 -4.77 -7.51
CA TYR A 77 -5.38 -5.40 -6.93
C TYR A 77 -5.27 -5.60 -5.42
N LEU A 78 -4.15 -6.15 -4.93
CA LEU A 78 -3.92 -6.37 -3.50
C LEU A 78 -3.94 -5.07 -2.71
N GLY A 79 -3.36 -4.00 -3.26
CA GLY A 79 -3.43 -2.66 -2.67
C GLY A 79 -4.87 -2.16 -2.51
N PHE A 80 -5.69 -2.27 -3.56
CA PHE A 80 -7.10 -1.87 -3.49
C PHE A 80 -7.93 -2.72 -2.51
N VAL A 81 -7.66 -4.03 -2.42
CA VAL A 81 -8.34 -4.91 -1.46
C VAL A 81 -7.98 -4.48 -0.03
N SER A 82 -6.70 -4.26 0.27
CA SER A 82 -6.28 -3.77 1.60
C SER A 82 -6.96 -2.44 1.94
N ASP A 83 -6.94 -1.47 1.02
CA ASP A 83 -7.57 -0.16 1.18
C ASP A 83 -9.06 -0.25 1.51
N ARG A 84 -9.79 -1.16 0.85
CA ARG A 84 -11.22 -1.39 1.12
C ARG A 84 -11.46 -1.81 2.56
N HIS A 85 -10.64 -2.72 3.07
CA HIS A 85 -10.77 -3.23 4.42
C HIS A 85 -10.32 -2.20 5.46
N LEU A 86 -9.26 -1.42 5.19
CA LEU A 86 -8.85 -0.33 6.08
C LEU A 86 -9.90 0.76 6.24
N LEU A 87 -10.67 1.07 5.19
CA LEU A 87 -11.81 1.97 5.30
C LEU A 87 -12.88 1.45 6.25
N LYS A 88 -13.10 0.13 6.28
CA LYS A 88 -14.03 -0.50 7.22
C LYS A 88 -13.46 -0.56 8.64
N VAL A 89 -12.15 -0.77 8.80
CA VAL A 89 -11.48 -0.65 10.11
C VAL A 89 -11.71 0.74 10.68
N TYR A 90 -11.58 1.78 9.85
CA TYR A 90 -11.86 3.16 10.28
C TYR A 90 -13.33 3.40 10.63
N ASP A 91 -14.26 2.88 9.83
CA ASP A 91 -15.69 3.00 10.13
C ASP A 91 -16.04 2.30 11.46
N ALA A 92 -15.48 1.11 11.69
CA ALA A 92 -15.65 0.35 12.94
C ALA A 92 -15.02 1.06 14.14
N PHE A 93 -13.84 1.67 13.96
CA PHE A 93 -13.20 2.52 14.96
C PHE A 93 -14.13 3.68 15.37
N LYS A 94 -14.68 4.42 14.39
CA LYS A 94 -15.62 5.52 14.67
C LYS A 94 -16.90 5.06 15.35
N ALA A 95 -17.39 3.88 14.99
CA ALA A 95 -18.59 3.28 15.58
C ALA A 95 -18.33 2.58 16.93
N GLN A 96 -17.08 2.52 17.40
CA GLN A 96 -16.66 1.71 18.56
C GLN A 96 -17.06 0.23 18.46
N ASP A 97 -17.12 -0.31 17.23
CA ASP A 97 -17.41 -1.72 16.98
C ASP A 97 -16.11 -2.53 16.97
N GLU A 98 -15.68 -2.99 18.15
CA GLU A 98 -14.45 -3.78 18.33
C GLU A 98 -14.44 -5.07 17.49
N ALA A 99 -15.58 -5.76 17.41
CA ALA A 99 -15.68 -7.03 16.70
C ALA A 99 -15.47 -6.85 15.19
N THR A 100 -16.10 -5.83 14.60
CA THR A 100 -15.87 -5.50 13.19
C THR A 100 -14.45 -4.95 12.98
N PHE A 101 -13.95 -4.12 13.91
CA PHE A 101 -12.61 -3.56 13.83
C PHE A 101 -11.56 -4.67 13.71
N ASP A 102 -11.55 -5.63 14.63
CA ASP A 102 -10.55 -6.69 14.65
C ASP A 102 -10.62 -7.61 13.44
N ARG A 103 -11.84 -7.98 13.03
CA ARG A 103 -12.05 -8.79 11.81
C ARG A 103 -11.51 -8.09 10.57
N GLU A 104 -11.86 -6.82 10.39
CA GLU A 104 -11.46 -6.05 9.21
C GLU A 104 -9.97 -5.71 9.24
N ALA A 105 -9.36 -5.53 10.43
CA ALA A 105 -7.93 -5.28 10.60
C ALA A 105 -7.09 -6.48 10.12
N VAL A 106 -7.46 -7.69 10.54
CA VAL A 106 -6.80 -8.92 10.05
C VAL A 106 -6.97 -9.03 8.53
N THR A 107 -8.17 -8.78 8.03
CA THR A 107 -8.47 -8.89 6.59
C THR A 107 -7.73 -7.83 5.76
N ALA A 108 -7.49 -6.65 6.32
CA ALA A 108 -6.75 -5.57 5.66
C ALA A 108 -5.24 -5.86 5.54
N LEU A 109 -4.65 -6.57 6.51
CA LEU A 109 -3.23 -6.90 6.53
C LEU A 109 -2.88 -8.04 5.58
N ALA A 110 -3.75 -9.03 5.42
CA ALA A 110 -3.47 -10.22 4.60
C ALA A 110 -3.05 -9.90 3.15
N PRO A 111 -3.71 -8.99 2.39
CA PRO A 111 -3.26 -8.61 1.05
C PRO A 111 -1.87 -7.97 1.02
N VAL A 112 -1.49 -7.22 2.06
CA VAL A 112 -0.15 -6.60 2.15
C VAL A 112 0.91 -7.67 2.38
N GLU A 113 0.62 -8.67 3.21
CA GLU A 113 1.51 -9.81 3.41
C GLU A 113 1.65 -10.67 2.15
N MET A 114 0.55 -10.87 1.41
CA MET A 114 0.59 -11.53 0.10
C MET A 114 1.41 -10.73 -0.90
N LEU A 115 1.32 -9.40 -0.87
CA LEU A 115 2.13 -8.55 -1.73
C LEU A 115 3.63 -8.71 -1.43
N VAL A 116 4.03 -8.76 -0.17
CA VAL A 116 5.45 -9.00 0.17
C VAL A 116 5.94 -10.30 -0.48
N ARG A 117 5.13 -11.36 -0.45
CA ARG A 117 5.47 -12.64 -1.09
C ARG A 117 5.54 -12.52 -2.61
N LEU A 118 4.59 -11.82 -3.22
CA LEU A 118 4.57 -11.58 -4.67
C LEU A 118 5.80 -10.78 -5.12
N LEU A 119 6.15 -9.71 -4.44
CA LEU A 119 7.33 -8.90 -4.80
C LEU A 119 8.62 -9.69 -4.62
N ALA A 120 8.68 -10.56 -3.61
CA ALA A 120 9.83 -11.42 -3.36
C ALA A 120 10.09 -12.47 -4.45
N THR A 121 9.17 -12.71 -5.40
CA THR A 121 9.41 -13.62 -6.52
C THR A 121 10.25 -13.01 -7.64
N HIS A 122 10.54 -11.71 -7.59
CA HIS A 122 11.31 -11.01 -8.62
C HIS A 122 12.44 -10.17 -8.00
N ASP A 123 13.68 -10.46 -8.37
CA ASP A 123 14.86 -9.67 -7.96
C ASP A 123 14.73 -8.19 -8.34
N ASP A 124 14.01 -7.88 -9.42
CA ASP A 124 13.81 -6.51 -9.88
C ASP A 124 12.96 -5.69 -8.90
N HIS A 125 12.24 -6.32 -7.97
CA HIS A 125 11.52 -5.68 -6.87
C HIS A 125 12.30 -5.66 -5.55
N SER A 126 13.56 -6.11 -5.52
CA SER A 126 14.42 -6.01 -4.34
C SER A 126 15.49 -4.94 -4.51
N PRO A 127 15.51 -3.86 -3.70
CA PRO A 127 16.60 -2.91 -3.71
C PRO A 127 17.91 -3.58 -3.29
N THR A 128 17.88 -4.62 -2.46
CA THR A 128 19.09 -5.39 -2.12
C THR A 128 19.69 -6.05 -3.36
N GLU A 129 18.88 -6.74 -4.16
CA GLU A 129 19.35 -7.36 -5.40
C GLU A 129 19.76 -6.31 -6.45
N GLN A 130 19.03 -5.21 -6.56
CA GLN A 130 19.43 -4.08 -7.41
C GLN A 130 20.79 -3.50 -6.99
N ILE A 131 21.03 -3.30 -5.69
CA ILE A 131 22.31 -2.83 -5.17
C ILE A 131 23.42 -3.81 -5.52
N LYS A 132 23.21 -5.12 -5.33
CA LYS A 132 24.22 -6.14 -5.69
C LYS A 132 24.56 -6.08 -7.17
N LYS A 133 23.55 -6.02 -8.05
CA LYS A 133 23.74 -5.92 -9.51
C LYS A 133 24.52 -4.66 -9.90
N VAL A 134 24.18 -3.51 -9.31
CA VAL A 134 24.86 -2.23 -9.61
C VAL A 134 26.29 -2.22 -9.09
N MET A 135 26.52 -2.69 -7.86
CA MET A 135 27.86 -2.71 -7.24
C MET A 135 28.83 -3.69 -7.92
N ALA A 136 28.32 -4.67 -8.68
CA ALA A 136 29.15 -5.57 -9.48
C ALA A 136 29.79 -4.88 -10.71
N VAL A 137 29.30 -3.70 -11.11
CA VAL A 137 29.87 -2.95 -12.24
C VAL A 137 31.16 -2.25 -11.81
N PRO A 138 32.31 -2.49 -12.47
CA PRO A 138 33.57 -1.85 -12.14
C PRO A 138 33.48 -0.32 -12.19
N GLY A 139 34.06 0.35 -11.18
CA GLY A 139 34.04 1.82 -11.07
C GLY A 139 32.77 2.41 -10.45
N THR A 140 31.82 1.58 -9.99
CA THR A 140 30.63 2.05 -9.28
C THR A 140 30.98 2.80 -7.99
N ASN A 141 30.32 3.93 -7.76
CA ASN A 141 30.51 4.75 -6.56
C ASN A 141 30.11 3.97 -5.30
N SER A 142 30.97 3.98 -4.27
CA SER A 142 30.72 3.31 -2.98
C SER A 142 29.51 3.84 -2.23
N GLY A 143 29.06 5.08 -2.50
CA GLY A 143 27.84 5.67 -1.95
C GLY A 143 26.53 5.22 -2.61
N THR A 144 26.61 4.50 -3.74
CA THR A 144 25.42 4.05 -4.51
C THR A 144 24.39 3.26 -3.68
N PRO A 145 24.78 2.35 -2.78
CA PRO A 145 23.83 1.62 -1.96
C PRO A 145 22.95 2.54 -1.10
N GLU A 146 23.54 3.57 -0.51
CA GLU A 146 22.82 4.53 0.32
C GLU A 146 21.85 5.36 -0.52
N MET A 147 22.27 5.81 -1.71
CA MET A 147 21.39 6.55 -2.63
C MET A 147 20.18 5.73 -3.07
N ILE A 148 20.35 4.43 -3.34
CA ILE A 148 19.24 3.54 -3.69
C ILE A 148 18.30 3.36 -2.49
N ARG A 149 18.84 3.08 -1.29
CA ARG A 149 18.01 2.94 -0.08
C ARG A 149 17.26 4.21 0.28
N GLN A 150 17.89 5.37 0.14
CA GLN A 150 17.23 6.66 0.39
C GLN A 150 16.03 6.85 -0.53
N ASN A 151 16.18 6.56 -1.83
CA ASN A 151 15.09 6.67 -2.80
C ASN A 151 13.97 5.65 -2.60
N CYS A 152 14.28 4.43 -2.17
CA CYS A 152 13.31 3.35 -2.05
C CYS A 152 12.65 3.25 -0.67
N ILE A 153 13.37 3.62 0.40
CA ILE A 153 12.97 3.36 1.80
C ILE A 153 12.78 4.66 2.57
N VAL A 154 13.74 5.59 2.52
CA VAL A 154 13.67 6.83 3.32
C VAL A 154 12.65 7.81 2.75
N PHE A 155 12.69 8.04 1.44
CA PHE A 155 11.70 8.83 0.72
C PHE A 155 10.48 8.01 0.30
N SER A 156 10.26 6.85 0.93
CA SER A 156 9.08 5.99 0.70
C SER A 156 7.75 6.75 0.78
N PHE A 157 7.71 7.77 1.63
CA PHE A 157 6.58 8.67 1.80
C PHE A 157 6.33 9.61 0.60
N TYR A 158 7.36 9.93 -0.19
CA TYR A 158 7.21 10.81 -1.36
C TYR A 158 7.25 10.04 -2.69
N ASN A 159 7.99 8.92 -2.73
CA ASN A 159 8.26 8.12 -3.92
C ASN A 159 8.19 6.62 -3.60
N GLY A 160 7.06 6.16 -3.08
CA GLY A 160 6.85 4.73 -2.86
C GLY A 160 6.95 3.94 -4.16
N ARG A 161 7.76 2.88 -4.16
CA ARG A 161 8.03 2.05 -5.35
C ARG A 161 7.46 0.63 -5.25
N ASP A 162 6.87 0.30 -4.11
CA ASP A 162 6.38 -1.03 -3.74
C ASP A 162 7.41 -2.11 -4.04
N VAL A 163 8.56 -1.96 -3.39
CA VAL A 163 9.65 -2.94 -3.41
C VAL A 163 9.60 -3.81 -2.16
N THR A 164 10.08 -5.05 -2.25
CA THR A 164 9.89 -6.08 -1.21
C THR A 164 10.27 -5.58 0.19
N GLU A 165 11.48 -5.04 0.33
CA GLU A 165 12.03 -4.54 1.60
C GLU A 165 11.27 -3.32 2.11
N GLN A 166 10.85 -2.42 1.22
CA GLN A 166 10.03 -1.26 1.63
C GLN A 166 8.69 -1.72 2.20
N VAL A 167 8.00 -2.65 1.52
CA VAL A 167 6.70 -3.13 1.99
C VAL A 167 6.84 -3.95 3.26
N ARG A 168 7.83 -4.86 3.32
CA ARG A 168 8.08 -5.76 4.44
C ARG A 168 8.57 -5.04 5.69
N ASP A 169 9.56 -4.17 5.55
CA ASP A 169 10.33 -3.64 6.68
C ASP A 169 9.84 -2.26 7.13
N ALA A 170 9.13 -1.52 6.27
CA ALA A 170 8.60 -0.19 6.61
C ALA A 170 7.07 -0.15 6.59
N ASN A 171 6.44 -0.39 5.44
CA ASN A 171 5.00 -0.12 5.28
C ASN A 171 4.12 -1.04 6.15
N LEU A 172 4.40 -2.34 6.15
CA LEU A 172 3.62 -3.32 6.92
C LEU A 172 3.75 -3.10 8.44
N PRO A 173 4.96 -2.90 9.02
CA PRO A 173 5.09 -2.51 10.42
C PRO A 173 4.37 -1.22 10.79
N ILE A 174 4.47 -0.18 9.95
CA ILE A 174 3.76 1.09 10.16
C ILE A 174 2.25 0.85 10.20
N LEU A 175 1.72 0.07 9.25
CA LEU A 175 0.30 -0.24 9.20
C LEU A 175 -0.18 -1.02 10.43
N ARG A 176 0.57 -2.03 10.88
CA ARG A 176 0.27 -2.80 12.10
C ARG A 176 0.25 -1.89 13.33
N ASN A 177 1.29 -1.08 13.51
CA ASN A 177 1.38 -0.15 14.63
C ASN A 177 0.23 0.87 14.63
N THR A 178 -0.20 1.32 13.44
CA THR A 178 -1.34 2.22 13.28
C THR A 178 -2.64 1.55 13.74
N ILE A 179 -2.91 0.32 13.29
CA ILE A 179 -4.07 -0.47 13.72
C ILE A 179 -4.04 -0.70 15.24
N ASP A 180 -2.89 -1.07 15.80
CA ASP A 180 -2.74 -1.32 17.23
C ASP A 180 -2.99 -0.05 18.06
N THR A 181 -2.55 1.11 17.56
CA THR A 181 -2.82 2.42 18.18
C THR A 181 -4.32 2.70 18.22
N TYR A 182 -5.05 2.48 17.12
CA TYR A 182 -6.51 2.65 17.12
C TYR A 182 -7.21 1.68 18.06
N ARG A 183 -6.78 0.42 18.08
CA ARG A 183 -7.30 -0.56 19.04
C ARG A 183 -7.12 -0.09 20.48
N GLN A 184 -5.96 0.49 20.80
CA GLN A 184 -5.71 1.04 22.14
C GLN A 184 -6.63 2.23 22.43
N TRP A 185 -6.85 3.12 21.46
CA TRP A 185 -7.76 4.26 21.64
C TRP A 185 -9.22 3.86 21.86
N MET A 186 -9.69 2.77 21.22
CA MET A 186 -11.02 2.22 21.47
C MET A 186 -11.15 1.74 22.92
N LYS A 187 -10.15 1.02 23.44
CA LYS A 187 -10.14 0.53 24.83
C LYS A 187 -10.13 1.65 25.87
N GLU A 188 -9.47 2.76 25.56
CA GLU A 188 -9.35 3.91 26.45
C GLU A 188 -10.54 4.88 26.34
N SER A 189 -11.55 4.58 25.50
CA SER A 189 -12.68 5.46 25.19
C SER A 189 -12.27 6.89 24.79
N LYS A 190 -11.08 7.06 24.20
CA LYS A 190 -10.48 8.38 23.90
C LYS A 190 -11.02 9.06 22.65
N LEU A 191 -12.25 8.74 22.23
CA LEU A 191 -12.86 9.36 21.06
C LEU A 191 -13.15 10.86 21.24
N GLU A 192 -13.48 11.30 22.46
CA GLU A 192 -13.99 12.65 22.71
C GLU A 192 -12.91 13.75 22.73
N ILE A 193 -11.61 13.43 22.80
CA ILE A 193 -10.60 14.42 23.19
C ILE A 193 -9.87 15.07 22.00
N ARG A 194 -10.03 14.62 20.73
CA ARG A 194 -9.11 15.09 19.66
C ARG A 194 -9.71 15.56 18.34
N PHE A 195 -11.03 15.51 18.15
CA PHE A 195 -11.66 16.05 16.94
C PHE A 195 -12.29 17.44 17.14
N SER A 196 -12.30 17.96 18.38
CA SER A 196 -12.86 19.27 18.75
C SER A 196 -11.80 20.37 18.97
N GLU A 197 -10.51 20.03 18.96
CA GLU A 197 -9.40 20.96 19.22
C GLU A 197 -8.37 20.99 18.08
N VAL A 198 -8.79 21.13 16.82
CA VAL A 198 -7.93 21.67 15.73
C VAL A 198 -8.79 22.38 14.69
#